data_AF-A0A651EXV1-F1
#
_entry.id   AF-A0A651EXV1-F1
#
_cell.length_a   1.000
_cell.length_b   1.000
_cell.length_c   1.000
_cell.angle_alpha   90.00
_cell.angle_beta   90.00
_cell.angle_gamma   90.00
#
_symmetry.space_group_name_H-M   'P 1'
#
loop_
_entity.id
_entity.type
_entity.pdbx_description
1 polymer ?
#
loop_
_entity_poly.entity_id
_entity_poly.type
_entity_poly.pdbx_seq_one_letter_code
_entity_poly.pdbx_strand_id
1 'polypeptide(L)'
;MDGVKLLRYGACLISGGLLIGLIAGCNGGAAGGGGTNARNAAMVQPRDFSDPSIVRHAETPASARAFTPVDDDEADEFTVAPGSPGRHGQAVSTLGAGDSAQGRGGDNGGRTVGRVIVDQKVGQINGEPVYAGQYLQRMEARLRAEATRLGRSDWRALARELIRQDLEAFVSDRLLSAEFRSSMPAEQREGLRYFVEQVRDRQRLLAGGSVQQANETLLAMEGMTLDEKARAIAELEFRREHLRREINSRVHVSRRDIEQYYRQNIDRYAPLPIARFRSIVVPLRNEEVLQRVREAIDRGDDPESIAREFTTIRRETHGLWEFPVSREGVIEVSFTVDSPLYEAARSLEEGGCSDMVVVGANGWWLCFEGFERFEPTPLYEVQGQIEERLRSSRFQELLVAYFRDLESRSNLTDREEMLGRLLEYAEERFFLPAQRDGASATR
;
A
#
# COMPACT_ATOMS: atom_id res chain seq x y z
N MET A 1 6.96 9.09 42.34
CA MET A 1 6.67 8.38 41.07
C MET A 1 6.39 9.45 40.04
N ASP A 2 7.19 9.44 38.98
CA ASP A 2 7.52 10.60 38.17
C ASP A 2 6.38 11.11 37.29
N GLY A 3 6.29 12.44 37.22
CA GLY A 3 5.40 13.16 36.31
C GLY A 3 5.92 13.14 34.87
N VAL A 4 5.02 12.94 33.92
CA VAL A 4 5.31 13.03 32.50
C VAL A 4 4.38 14.04 31.85
N LYS A 5 4.95 15.22 31.53
CA LYS A 5 4.49 16.10 30.45
C LYS A 5 4.98 15.53 29.12
N LEU A 6 4.19 15.58 28.05
CA LEU A 6 4.65 15.92 26.69
C LEU A 6 3.48 16.06 25.69
N LEU A 7 3.26 17.31 25.27
CA LEU A 7 2.61 17.67 24.00
C LEU A 7 3.57 17.39 22.85
N ARG A 8 3.10 16.77 21.75
CA ARG A 8 3.73 16.89 20.43
C ARG A 8 2.70 16.91 19.30
N TYR A 9 2.66 18.03 18.59
CA TYR A 9 2.21 18.15 17.21
C TYR A 9 3.20 17.43 16.28
N GLY A 10 2.69 16.75 15.25
CA GLY A 10 3.50 16.15 14.20
C GLY A 10 2.66 15.82 12.97
N ALA A 11 2.59 16.76 12.04
CA ALA A 11 2.15 16.51 10.67
C ALA A 11 3.22 15.66 9.95
N CYS A 12 2.81 14.60 9.26
CA CYS A 12 3.68 13.93 8.29
C CYS A 12 2.87 13.41 7.09
N LEU A 13 3.10 14.06 5.95
CA LEU A 13 2.85 13.58 4.60
C LEU A 13 3.63 12.27 4.36
N ILE A 14 2.97 11.23 3.86
CA ILE A 14 3.64 10.17 3.08
C ILE A 14 2.80 9.89 1.83
N SER A 15 3.32 10.34 0.70
CA SER A 15 2.92 9.95 -0.65
C SER A 15 4.12 9.25 -1.27
N GLY A 16 3.92 8.10 -1.92
CA GLY A 16 4.89 7.53 -2.86
C GLY A 16 5.48 6.18 -2.45
N GLY A 17 4.72 5.11 -2.67
CA GLY A 17 5.23 3.74 -2.64
C GLY A 17 4.40 2.88 -3.59
N LEU A 18 4.50 3.09 -4.90
CA LEU A 18 3.60 2.44 -5.87
C LEU A 18 3.98 0.99 -6.23
N LEU A 19 5.02 0.39 -5.63
CA LEU A 19 5.29 -1.04 -5.77
C LEU A 19 5.26 -1.85 -4.45
N ILE A 20 5.32 -1.19 -3.30
CA ILE A 20 5.13 -1.83 -1.98
C ILE A 20 3.77 -1.43 -1.35
N GLY A 21 3.21 -0.29 -1.73
CA GLY A 21 1.95 0.26 -1.18
C GLY A 21 0.66 -0.29 -1.79
N LEU A 22 0.71 -1.32 -2.65
CA LEU A 22 -0.48 -1.86 -3.33
C LEU A 22 -1.02 -3.20 -2.77
N ILE A 23 -0.51 -3.66 -1.61
CA ILE A 23 -1.05 -4.84 -0.92
C ILE A 23 -1.77 -4.47 0.39
N ALA A 24 -1.71 -3.21 0.83
CA ALA A 24 -2.52 -2.73 1.95
C ALA A 24 -3.95 -2.39 1.48
N GLY A 25 -4.72 -3.42 1.15
CA GLY A 25 -6.18 -3.30 1.11
C GLY A 25 -6.68 -3.04 2.51
N CYS A 26 -7.08 -1.79 2.79
CA CYS A 26 -7.83 -1.42 3.99
C CYS A 26 -9.16 -2.19 3.99
N ASN A 27 -9.19 -3.36 4.62
CA ASN A 27 -10.42 -4.07 4.91
C ASN A 27 -11.03 -3.47 6.18
N GLY A 28 -11.59 -2.26 6.04
CA GLY A 28 -12.39 -1.62 7.07
C GLY A 28 -13.76 -2.28 7.12
N GLY A 29 -13.96 -3.17 8.10
CA GLY A 29 -15.26 -3.75 8.38
C GLY A 29 -16.20 -2.68 8.92
N ALA A 30 -17.28 -2.41 8.18
CA ALA A 30 -18.46 -1.73 8.68
C ALA A 30 -19.68 -2.62 8.38
N ALA A 31 -20.40 -2.94 9.45
CA ALA A 31 -21.59 -3.77 9.46
C ALA A 31 -22.82 -3.01 8.95
N GLY A 32 -23.71 -3.74 8.26
CA GLY A 32 -25.16 -3.56 8.35
C GLY A 32 -25.86 -2.80 7.21
N GLY A 33 -26.65 -3.54 6.42
CA GLY A 33 -27.99 -3.10 6.01
C GLY A 33 -28.29 -3.01 4.51
N GLY A 34 -29.26 -3.81 4.07
CA GLY A 34 -30.21 -3.44 3.00
C GLY A 34 -29.85 -3.88 1.58
N GLY A 35 -30.50 -4.94 1.11
CA GLY A 35 -30.32 -5.47 -0.24
C GLY A 35 -30.92 -4.61 -1.35
N THR A 36 -30.21 -4.58 -2.48
CA THR A 36 -30.78 -4.45 -3.83
C THR A 36 -29.91 -5.25 -4.80
N ASN A 37 -30.52 -6.21 -5.50
CA ASN A 37 -29.93 -6.99 -6.58
C ASN A 37 -29.57 -6.08 -7.76
N ALA A 38 -28.36 -5.53 -7.76
CA ALA A 38 -27.71 -5.06 -8.98
C ALA A 38 -26.85 -6.20 -9.54
N ARG A 39 -27.04 -6.53 -10.82
CA ARG A 39 -26.19 -7.47 -11.57
C ARG A 39 -24.76 -6.91 -11.60
N ASN A 40 -23.95 -7.26 -10.62
CA ASN A 40 -22.52 -7.09 -10.69
C ASN A 40 -22.03 -7.96 -11.84
N ALA A 41 -21.54 -7.33 -12.92
CA ALA A 41 -20.67 -8.01 -13.85
C ALA A 41 -19.51 -8.55 -13.02
N ALA A 42 -19.49 -9.87 -12.78
CA ALA A 42 -18.45 -10.51 -12.00
C ALA A 42 -17.11 -10.08 -12.60
N MET A 43 -16.32 -9.37 -11.81
CA MET A 43 -15.00 -8.91 -12.21
C MET A 43 -14.16 -10.17 -12.41
N VAL A 44 -14.00 -10.60 -13.67
CA VAL A 44 -13.18 -11.76 -14.00
C VAL A 44 -11.77 -11.45 -13.51
N GLN A 45 -11.32 -12.24 -12.55
CA GLN A 45 -9.99 -12.11 -11.95
C GLN A 45 -9.03 -13.04 -12.67
N PRO A 46 -7.73 -12.72 -12.76
CA PRO A 46 -6.73 -13.60 -13.36
C PRO A 46 -6.76 -15.04 -12.80
N ARG A 47 -7.14 -15.22 -11.53
CA ARG A 47 -7.30 -16.55 -10.89
C ARG A 47 -8.38 -17.43 -11.54
N ASP A 48 -9.39 -16.83 -12.18
CA ASP A 48 -10.48 -17.52 -12.86
C ASP A 48 -10.00 -18.22 -14.16
N PHE A 49 -8.74 -17.99 -14.57
CA PHE A 49 -8.14 -18.63 -15.75
C PHE A 49 -7.09 -19.69 -15.40
N SER A 50 -6.71 -19.80 -14.13
CA SER A 50 -5.85 -20.88 -13.65
C SER A 50 -6.62 -22.12 -13.20
N ASP A 51 -7.96 -22.08 -13.24
CA ASP A 51 -8.79 -23.26 -12.97
C ASP A 51 -8.90 -24.11 -14.25
N PRO A 52 -8.29 -25.31 -14.29
CA PRO A 52 -8.34 -26.19 -15.46
C PRO A 52 -9.76 -26.67 -15.80
N SER A 53 -10.75 -26.48 -14.90
CA SER A 53 -12.16 -26.79 -15.18
C SER A 53 -12.81 -25.81 -16.15
N ILE A 54 -12.34 -24.55 -16.23
CA ILE A 54 -12.92 -23.52 -17.11
C ILE A 54 -12.52 -23.72 -18.57
N VAL A 55 -11.35 -24.33 -18.82
CA VAL A 55 -10.89 -24.68 -20.19
C VAL A 55 -11.72 -25.82 -20.79
N ARG A 56 -12.36 -26.66 -19.97
CA ARG A 56 -13.15 -27.82 -20.45
C ARG A 56 -14.55 -27.47 -20.95
N HIS A 57 -15.00 -26.22 -20.86
CA HIS A 57 -16.34 -25.81 -21.30
C HIS A 57 -16.38 -25.12 -22.68
N ALA A 58 -15.27 -25.10 -23.40
CA ALA A 58 -15.24 -24.72 -24.81
C ALA A 58 -15.29 -25.97 -25.72
N GLU A 59 -16.38 -26.75 -25.65
CA GLU A 59 -16.66 -27.78 -26.65
C GLU A 59 -17.89 -27.43 -27.50
N THR A 60 -17.60 -27.38 -28.80
CA THR A 60 -18.43 -27.49 -30.01
C THR A 60 -19.70 -28.36 -29.84
N PRO A 61 -20.82 -28.03 -30.52
CA PRO A 61 -22.06 -28.77 -30.41
C PRO A 61 -21.97 -30.19 -30.97
N ALA A 62 -22.63 -31.08 -30.23
CA ALA A 62 -22.99 -32.46 -30.49
C ALA A 62 -23.07 -32.92 -31.96
N SER A 63 -22.39 -34.03 -32.25
CA SER A 63 -22.92 -35.05 -33.15
C SER A 63 -22.68 -36.43 -32.55
N ALA A 64 -23.77 -37.08 -32.18
CA ALA A 64 -23.83 -38.44 -31.70
C ALA A 64 -23.43 -39.43 -32.81
N ARG A 65 -22.64 -40.45 -32.45
CA ARG A 65 -22.78 -41.82 -32.97
C ARG A 65 -22.17 -42.80 -31.98
N ALA A 66 -22.97 -43.78 -31.62
CA ALA A 66 -22.63 -44.91 -30.77
C ALA A 66 -21.64 -45.85 -31.44
N PHE A 67 -20.69 -46.38 -30.67
CA PHE A 67 -20.04 -47.67 -30.93
C PHE A 67 -19.75 -48.36 -29.59
N THR A 68 -19.97 -49.67 -29.60
CA THR A 68 -19.92 -50.66 -28.52
C THR A 68 -18.51 -51.03 -28.08
N PRO A 69 -18.33 -51.70 -26.92
CA PRO A 69 -17.02 -52.12 -26.43
C PRO A 69 -16.54 -53.39 -27.13
N VAL A 70 -15.22 -53.49 -27.34
CA VAL A 70 -14.51 -54.72 -27.67
C VAL A 70 -13.29 -54.80 -26.75
N ASP A 71 -13.17 -55.94 -26.09
CA ASP A 71 -12.09 -56.34 -25.18
C ASP A 71 -10.80 -56.69 -25.92
N ASP A 72 -9.71 -56.55 -25.16
CA ASP A 72 -8.46 -57.32 -25.10
C ASP A 72 -7.49 -57.46 -26.30
N ASP A 73 -6.23 -57.26 -25.89
CA ASP A 73 -5.03 -58.03 -26.21
C ASP A 73 -4.03 -57.59 -27.30
N GLU A 74 -2.76 -57.80 -26.89
CA GLU A 74 -1.49 -57.87 -27.62
C GLU A 74 -0.68 -56.59 -27.99
N ALA A 75 0.42 -56.46 -27.23
CA ALA A 75 1.81 -56.29 -27.66
C ALA A 75 2.10 -55.65 -29.04
N ASP A 76 2.89 -54.58 -29.05
CA ASP A 76 4.25 -54.69 -29.60
C ASP A 76 5.15 -53.46 -29.32
N GLU A 77 6.34 -53.81 -28.86
CA GLU A 77 7.66 -53.31 -29.24
C GLU A 77 7.72 -52.03 -30.12
N PHE A 78 8.24 -50.92 -29.58
CA PHE A 78 8.77 -49.82 -30.40
C PHE A 78 10.25 -49.57 -30.12
N THR A 79 11.01 -49.81 -31.18
CA THR A 79 12.45 -49.78 -31.31
C THR A 79 12.97 -48.34 -31.30
N VAL A 80 14.02 -48.09 -30.53
CA VAL A 80 14.80 -46.84 -30.55
C VAL A 80 15.85 -46.92 -31.66
N ALA A 81 15.83 -45.97 -32.59
CA ALA A 81 16.95 -45.71 -33.50
C ALA A 81 17.37 -44.23 -33.42
N PRO A 82 18.67 -43.92 -33.28
CA PRO A 82 19.19 -42.56 -33.22
C PRO A 82 19.78 -42.12 -34.58
N GLY A 83 19.85 -40.79 -34.77
CA GLY A 83 20.90 -40.18 -35.60
C GLY A 83 20.43 -39.22 -36.68
N SER A 84 20.78 -37.94 -36.53
CA SER A 84 21.64 -37.25 -37.51
C SER A 84 22.08 -35.87 -37.01
N PRO A 85 23.39 -35.53 -37.13
CA PRO A 85 23.93 -34.21 -36.87
C PRO A 85 24.21 -33.43 -38.16
N GLY A 86 24.33 -32.11 -38.02
CA GLY A 86 24.89 -31.21 -39.03
C GLY A 86 23.93 -30.09 -39.42
N ARG A 87 24.35 -28.89 -39.80
CA ARG A 87 25.70 -28.35 -40.04
C ARG A 87 25.54 -26.82 -40.23
N HIS A 88 26.65 -26.13 -39.98
CA HIS A 88 26.96 -24.71 -40.15
C HIS A 88 26.41 -23.93 -41.36
N GLY A 89 26.40 -22.60 -41.18
CA GLY A 89 26.57 -21.57 -42.21
C GLY A 89 25.32 -20.69 -42.36
N GLN A 90 25.35 -19.37 -42.45
CA GLN A 90 26.39 -18.46 -42.92
C GLN A 90 26.19 -17.07 -42.31
N ALA A 91 27.31 -16.39 -42.03
CA ALA A 91 27.37 -14.98 -41.74
C ALA A 91 27.23 -14.17 -43.04
N VAL A 92 26.33 -13.20 -43.04
CA VAL A 92 26.20 -12.20 -44.12
C VAL A 92 27.10 -11.02 -43.76
N SER A 93 28.14 -10.82 -44.57
CA SER A 93 28.95 -9.61 -44.59
C SER A 93 28.38 -8.64 -45.61
N THR A 94 28.01 -7.45 -45.17
CA THR A 94 27.72 -6.28 -46.03
C THR A 94 28.39 -5.06 -45.41
N LEU A 95 29.64 -4.79 -45.81
CA LEU A 95 30.30 -3.51 -45.59
C LEU A 95 30.66 -2.93 -46.95
N GLY A 96 29.78 -2.04 -47.41
CA GLY A 96 30.00 -1.20 -48.58
C GLY A 96 30.87 -0.01 -48.20
N ALA A 97 31.91 0.19 -48.99
CA ALA A 97 32.77 1.36 -49.01
C ALA A 97 32.00 2.61 -49.45
N GLY A 98 32.24 3.73 -48.77
CA GLY A 98 31.64 5.03 -49.05
C GLY A 98 32.64 6.15 -48.79
N ASP A 99 33.45 6.37 -49.81
CA ASP A 99 34.00 7.62 -50.34
C ASP A 99 34.29 8.84 -49.44
N SER A 100 35.52 9.34 -49.59
CA SER A 100 36.09 10.48 -48.89
C SER A 100 35.98 11.74 -49.75
N ALA A 101 35.14 12.69 -49.36
CA ALA A 101 35.09 14.02 -49.96
C ALA A 101 35.67 15.08 -48.99
N GLN A 102 36.88 15.54 -49.29
CA GLN A 102 37.49 16.73 -48.71
C GLN A 102 36.77 17.99 -49.23
N GLY A 103 36.11 18.71 -48.32
CA GLY A 103 35.53 20.03 -48.55
C GLY A 103 36.21 21.10 -47.68
N ARG A 104 36.91 22.02 -48.34
CA ARG A 104 37.57 23.22 -47.79
C ARG A 104 36.56 24.23 -47.22
N GLY A 105 36.91 24.78 -46.05
CA GLY A 105 36.93 26.21 -45.71
C GLY A 105 35.67 27.04 -45.98
N GLY A 106 34.90 27.27 -44.93
CA GLY A 106 33.89 28.32 -44.84
C GLY A 106 33.77 28.83 -43.41
N ASP A 107 34.43 29.95 -43.15
CA ASP A 107 34.33 30.77 -41.95
C ASP A 107 32.86 31.17 -41.73
N ASN A 108 32.26 30.72 -40.62
CA ASN A 108 30.92 31.12 -40.24
C ASN A 108 30.81 31.17 -38.72
N GLY A 109 30.33 32.32 -38.23
CA GLY A 109 30.41 32.77 -36.85
C GLY A 109 29.93 31.78 -35.80
N GLY A 110 30.56 31.86 -34.63
CA GLY A 110 30.34 31.01 -33.47
C GLY A 110 28.88 30.92 -33.03
N ARG A 111 28.15 29.98 -33.62
CA ARG A 111 27.02 29.33 -32.99
C ARG A 111 27.59 28.25 -32.09
N THR A 112 27.42 28.41 -30.79
CA THR A 112 27.59 27.35 -29.80
C THR A 112 26.81 26.12 -30.27
N VAL A 113 27.52 25.14 -30.81
CA VAL A 113 26.97 23.83 -31.13
C VAL A 113 26.49 23.26 -29.79
N GLY A 114 25.16 23.23 -29.61
CA GLY A 114 24.57 22.61 -28.44
C GLY A 114 25.11 21.20 -28.33
N ARG A 115 25.74 20.86 -27.20
CA ARG A 115 26.20 19.48 -26.94
C ARG A 115 24.98 18.57 -27.08
N VAL A 116 24.94 17.77 -28.13
CA VAL A 116 23.96 16.70 -28.28
C VAL A 116 24.29 15.68 -27.20
N ILE A 117 23.49 15.64 -26.14
CA ILE A 117 23.63 14.64 -25.07
C ILE A 117 23.17 13.31 -25.67
N VAL A 118 24.13 12.48 -26.07
CA VAL A 118 23.88 11.10 -26.48
C VAL A 118 23.35 10.34 -25.27
N ASP A 119 22.34 9.50 -25.47
CA ASP A 119 21.79 8.70 -24.38
C ASP A 119 22.86 7.74 -23.83
N GLN A 120 23.08 7.78 -22.52
CA GLN A 120 24.17 7.06 -21.86
C GLN A 120 23.65 5.75 -21.26
N LYS A 121 24.34 4.64 -21.54
CA LYS A 121 24.09 3.36 -20.84
C LYS A 121 24.51 3.51 -19.38
N VAL A 122 23.56 3.35 -18.45
CA VAL A 122 23.82 3.47 -17.00
C VAL A 122 24.09 2.10 -16.36
N GLY A 123 23.56 1.03 -16.94
CA GLY A 123 23.76 -0.32 -16.45
C GLY A 123 23.08 -1.36 -17.32
N GLN A 124 22.93 -2.56 -16.79
CA GLN A 124 22.16 -3.64 -17.40
C GLN A 124 21.47 -4.49 -16.34
N ILE A 125 20.32 -5.05 -16.70
CA ILE A 125 19.52 -5.94 -15.85
C ILE A 125 19.22 -7.19 -16.69
N ASN A 126 19.79 -8.35 -16.30
CA ASN A 126 19.66 -9.61 -17.05
C ASN A 126 20.01 -9.48 -18.55
N GLY A 127 21.05 -8.69 -18.85
CA GLY A 127 21.51 -8.44 -20.22
C GLY A 127 20.76 -7.33 -20.97
N GLU A 128 19.63 -6.85 -20.48
CA GLU A 128 18.94 -5.69 -21.06
C GLU A 128 19.67 -4.39 -20.65
N PRO A 129 20.15 -3.56 -21.60
CA PRO A 129 20.78 -2.29 -21.28
C PRO A 129 19.76 -1.28 -20.74
N VAL A 130 20.14 -0.57 -19.68
CA VAL A 130 19.36 0.54 -19.13
C VAL A 130 20.00 1.85 -19.55
N TYR A 131 19.21 2.73 -20.17
CA TYR A 131 19.65 4.05 -20.66
C TYR A 131 19.10 5.19 -19.80
N ALA A 132 19.92 6.21 -19.54
CA ALA A 132 19.60 7.31 -18.65
C ALA A 132 18.41 8.14 -19.14
N GLY A 133 18.38 8.46 -20.43
CA GLY A 133 17.37 9.29 -21.06
C GLY A 133 15.98 8.66 -20.93
N GLN A 134 15.86 7.38 -21.32
CA GLN A 134 14.59 6.65 -21.18
C GLN A 134 14.14 6.52 -19.73
N TYR A 135 15.06 6.23 -18.81
CA TYR A 135 14.73 6.06 -17.39
C TYR A 135 14.26 7.38 -16.74
N LEU A 136 14.96 8.49 -16.98
CA LEU A 136 14.70 9.77 -16.30
C LEU A 136 13.49 10.53 -16.85
N GLN A 137 12.93 10.14 -18.01
CA GLN A 137 11.76 10.79 -18.62
C GLN A 137 10.59 10.98 -17.65
N ARG A 138 10.31 10.00 -16.79
CA ARG A 138 9.19 10.07 -15.84
C ARG A 138 9.35 11.11 -14.73
N MET A 139 10.57 11.52 -14.43
CA MET A 139 10.89 12.49 -13.37
C MET A 139 11.49 13.80 -13.90
N GLU A 140 11.69 13.90 -15.21
CA GLU A 140 12.32 15.05 -15.88
C GLU A 140 11.65 16.38 -15.51
N ALA A 141 10.32 16.46 -15.58
CA ALA A 141 9.59 17.69 -15.28
C ALA A 141 9.85 18.18 -13.85
N ARG A 142 9.86 17.26 -12.89
CA ARG A 142 10.11 17.55 -11.47
C ARG A 142 11.57 17.95 -11.23
N LEU A 143 12.51 17.18 -11.76
CA LEU A 143 13.95 17.47 -11.60
C LEU A 143 14.32 18.83 -12.18
N ARG A 144 13.73 19.22 -13.32
CA ARG A 144 13.91 20.53 -13.94
C ARG A 144 13.28 21.66 -13.12
N ALA A 145 12.07 21.45 -12.60
CA ALA A 145 11.40 22.46 -11.78
C ALA A 145 12.16 22.73 -10.46
N GLU A 146 12.71 21.71 -9.82
CA GLU A 146 13.49 21.90 -8.60
C GLU A 146 14.90 22.46 -8.87
N ALA A 147 15.46 22.20 -10.06
CA ALA A 147 16.78 22.74 -10.44
C ALA A 147 16.83 24.27 -10.51
N THR A 148 15.69 24.93 -10.77
CA THR A 148 15.59 26.40 -10.78
C THR A 148 15.42 26.99 -9.37
N ARG A 149 14.89 26.21 -8.42
CA ARG A 149 14.60 26.65 -7.05
C ARG A 149 15.74 26.37 -6.07
N LEU A 150 16.40 25.23 -6.21
CA LEU A 150 17.35 24.72 -5.24
C LEU A 150 18.80 24.99 -5.65
N GLY A 151 19.67 25.15 -4.64
CA GLY A 151 21.12 25.13 -4.86
C GLY A 151 21.60 23.73 -5.24
N ARG A 152 22.81 23.64 -5.83
CA ARG A 152 23.37 22.38 -6.36
C ARG A 152 23.37 21.24 -5.33
N SER A 153 23.78 21.52 -4.09
CA SER A 153 23.84 20.52 -3.02
C SER A 153 22.47 19.95 -2.68
N ASP A 154 21.50 20.84 -2.41
CA ASP A 154 20.14 20.44 -2.03
C ASP A 154 19.41 19.75 -3.17
N TRP A 155 19.58 20.26 -4.40
CA TRP A 155 19.06 19.62 -5.60
C TRP A 155 19.62 18.21 -5.79
N ARG A 156 20.94 18.03 -5.61
CA ARG A 156 21.59 16.72 -5.76
C ARG A 156 21.13 15.73 -4.68
N ALA A 157 20.93 16.18 -3.45
CA ALA A 157 20.36 15.35 -2.38
C ALA A 157 18.93 14.91 -2.70
N LEU A 158 18.08 15.84 -3.16
CA LEU A 158 16.72 15.55 -3.60
C LEU A 158 16.69 14.59 -4.79
N ALA A 159 17.49 14.87 -5.83
CA ALA A 159 17.59 14.01 -7.02
C ALA A 159 18.09 12.61 -6.65
N ARG A 160 19.07 12.48 -5.76
CA ARG A 160 19.57 11.19 -5.28
C ARG A 160 18.46 10.38 -4.62
N GLU A 161 17.67 11.00 -3.74
CA GLU A 161 16.57 10.31 -3.07
C GLU A 161 15.50 9.85 -4.06
N LEU A 162 15.09 10.74 -4.97
CA LEU A 162 14.07 10.41 -5.98
C LEU A 162 14.52 9.29 -6.92
N ILE A 163 15.74 9.39 -7.46
CA ILE A 163 16.30 8.38 -8.36
C ILE A 163 16.49 7.06 -7.62
N ARG A 164 16.98 7.06 -6.38
CA ARG A 164 17.19 5.84 -5.60
C ARG A 164 15.88 5.07 -5.37
N GLN A 165 14.85 5.75 -4.85
CA GLN A 165 13.54 5.14 -4.61
C GLN A 165 12.92 4.54 -5.89
N ASP A 166 13.01 5.28 -6.99
CA ASP A 166 12.47 4.87 -8.26
C ASP A 166 13.31 3.77 -8.95
N LEU A 167 14.63 3.76 -8.74
CA LEU A 167 15.54 2.73 -9.26
C LEU A 167 15.30 1.39 -8.58
N GLU A 168 15.06 1.39 -7.26
CA GLU A 168 14.70 0.18 -6.50
C GLU A 168 13.42 -0.46 -7.06
N ALA A 169 12.39 0.35 -7.32
CA ALA A 169 11.14 -0.11 -7.92
C ALA A 169 11.35 -0.59 -9.37
N PHE A 170 12.11 0.15 -10.17
CA PHE A 170 12.39 -0.19 -11.57
C PHE A 170 13.18 -1.51 -11.71
N VAL A 171 14.21 -1.71 -10.89
CA VAL A 171 14.99 -2.95 -10.90
C VAL A 171 14.12 -4.12 -10.46
N SER A 172 13.36 -3.97 -9.38
CA SER A 172 12.44 -5.01 -8.89
C SER A 172 11.41 -5.40 -9.95
N ASP A 173 10.82 -4.42 -10.64
CA ASP A 173 9.86 -4.63 -11.72
C ASP A 173 10.49 -5.41 -12.90
N ARG A 174 11.71 -5.03 -13.30
CA ARG A 174 12.44 -5.69 -14.40
C ARG A 174 12.83 -7.13 -14.05
N LEU A 175 13.32 -7.36 -12.84
CA LEU A 175 13.65 -8.70 -12.36
C LEU A 175 12.40 -9.59 -12.31
N LEU A 176 11.29 -9.07 -11.77
CA LEU A 176 10.03 -9.81 -11.71
C LEU A 176 9.47 -10.10 -13.11
N SER A 177 9.57 -9.15 -14.05
CA SER A 177 9.18 -9.37 -15.44
C SER A 177 10.00 -10.46 -16.11
N ALA A 178 11.31 -10.45 -15.92
CA ALA A 178 12.19 -11.46 -16.47
C ALA A 178 11.87 -12.85 -15.90
N GLU A 179 11.72 -12.95 -14.58
CA GLU A 179 11.34 -14.19 -13.90
C GLU A 179 10.01 -14.72 -14.42
N PHE A 180 8.98 -13.88 -14.42
CA PHE A 180 7.63 -14.23 -14.88
C PHE A 180 7.60 -14.71 -16.34
N ARG A 181 8.33 -14.05 -17.24
CA ARG A 181 8.40 -14.48 -18.65
C ARG A 181 9.12 -15.83 -18.79
N SER A 182 10.09 -16.10 -17.94
CA SER A 182 10.84 -17.37 -17.95
C SER A 182 10.05 -18.52 -17.32
N SER A 183 9.19 -18.24 -16.34
CA SER A 183 8.43 -19.24 -15.58
C SER A 183 7.05 -19.56 -16.18
N MET A 184 6.58 -18.78 -17.17
CA MET A 184 5.22 -18.92 -17.72
C MET A 184 5.06 -20.15 -18.64
N PRO A 185 4.18 -21.12 -18.29
CA PRO A 185 3.79 -22.23 -19.17
C PRO A 185 3.08 -21.76 -20.45
N ALA A 186 3.04 -22.62 -21.47
CA ALA A 186 2.41 -22.29 -22.76
C ALA A 186 0.92 -21.95 -22.62
N GLU A 187 0.21 -22.66 -21.75
CA GLU A 187 -1.21 -22.51 -21.48
C GLU A 187 -1.52 -21.14 -20.84
N GLN A 188 -0.64 -20.65 -19.96
CA GLN A 188 -0.80 -19.33 -19.34
C GLN A 188 -0.59 -18.18 -20.35
N ARG A 189 0.23 -18.40 -21.40
CA ARG A 189 0.39 -17.41 -22.49
C ARG A 189 -0.91 -17.23 -23.28
N GLU A 190 -1.71 -18.27 -23.42
CA GLU A 190 -3.03 -18.17 -24.07
C GLU A 190 -4.03 -17.42 -23.20
N GLY A 191 -4.07 -17.73 -21.89
CA GLY A 191 -4.88 -16.99 -20.92
C GLY A 191 -4.55 -15.49 -20.88
N LEU A 192 -3.27 -15.13 -21.02
CA LEU A 192 -2.84 -13.74 -21.11
C LEU A 192 -3.43 -13.02 -22.34
N ARG A 193 -3.49 -13.68 -23.50
CA ARG A 193 -4.07 -13.08 -24.72
C ARG A 193 -5.55 -12.75 -24.53
N TYR A 194 -6.30 -13.70 -23.97
CA TYR A 194 -7.71 -13.49 -23.68
C TYR A 194 -7.91 -12.34 -22.66
N PHE A 195 -7.06 -12.27 -21.64
CA PHE A 195 -7.13 -11.16 -20.68
C PHE A 195 -6.78 -9.81 -21.30
N VAL A 196 -5.81 -9.75 -22.23
CA VAL A 196 -5.52 -8.52 -22.99
C VAL A 196 -6.75 -8.06 -23.78
N GLU A 197 -7.49 -8.97 -24.40
CA GLU A 197 -8.73 -8.64 -25.11
C GLU A 197 -9.79 -8.07 -24.16
N GLN A 198 -9.97 -8.69 -22.98
CA GLN A 198 -10.89 -8.18 -21.96
C GLN A 198 -10.50 -6.79 -21.45
N VAL A 199 -9.21 -6.55 -21.20
CA VAL A 199 -8.71 -5.24 -20.77
C VAL A 199 -8.93 -4.22 -21.89
N ARG A 200 -8.64 -4.57 -23.14
CA ARG A 200 -8.86 -3.72 -24.31
C ARG A 200 -10.33 -3.32 -24.44
N ASP A 201 -11.25 -4.27 -24.30
CA ASP A 201 -12.69 -3.98 -24.34
C ASP A 201 -13.13 -3.08 -23.20
N ARG A 202 -12.59 -3.26 -21.99
CA ARG A 202 -12.87 -2.38 -20.86
C ARG A 202 -12.41 -0.95 -21.12
N GLN A 203 -11.19 -0.77 -21.61
CA GLN A 203 -10.65 0.54 -21.96
C GLN A 203 -11.45 1.22 -23.08
N ARG A 204 -11.90 0.43 -24.07
CA ARG A 204 -12.82 0.90 -25.12
C ARG A 204 -14.15 1.40 -24.53
N LEU A 205 -14.75 0.66 -23.61
CA LEU A 205 -16.00 1.07 -22.96
C LEU A 205 -15.84 2.35 -22.12
N LEU A 206 -14.73 2.50 -21.40
CA LEU A 206 -14.41 3.72 -20.64
C LEU A 206 -14.26 4.94 -21.55
N ALA A 207 -13.78 4.75 -22.78
CA ALA A 207 -13.64 5.81 -23.78
C ALA A 207 -14.91 6.04 -24.63
N GLY A 208 -16.08 5.60 -24.16
CA GLY A 208 -17.36 5.80 -24.86
C GLY A 208 -17.65 4.79 -25.98
N GLY A 209 -16.91 3.67 -26.04
CA GLY A 209 -17.20 2.53 -26.90
C GLY A 209 -16.48 2.51 -28.26
N SER A 210 -15.82 3.60 -28.67
CA SER A 210 -15.05 3.70 -29.92
C SER A 210 -13.56 3.39 -29.71
N VAL A 211 -13.01 2.46 -30.51
CA VAL A 211 -11.59 2.08 -30.44
C VAL A 211 -10.68 3.24 -30.82
N GLN A 212 -11.06 3.99 -31.86
CA GLN A 212 -10.29 5.12 -32.38
C GLN A 212 -10.20 6.24 -31.33
N GLN A 213 -11.34 6.60 -30.74
CA GLN A 213 -11.39 7.60 -29.68
C GLN A 213 -10.59 7.18 -28.45
N ALA A 214 -10.67 5.90 -28.05
CA ALA A 214 -9.87 5.36 -26.95
C ALA A 214 -8.37 5.48 -27.24
N ASN A 215 -7.95 5.13 -28.46
CA ASN A 215 -6.56 5.17 -28.87
C ASN A 215 -6.01 6.61 -28.95
N GLU A 216 -6.76 7.55 -29.54
CA GLU A 216 -6.39 8.96 -29.59
C GLU A 216 -6.26 9.57 -28.19
N THR A 217 -7.21 9.25 -27.30
CA THR A 217 -7.18 9.72 -25.91
C THR A 217 -5.95 9.18 -25.16
N LEU A 218 -5.66 7.88 -25.28
CA LEU A 218 -4.51 7.27 -24.62
C LEU A 218 -3.16 7.75 -25.19
N LEU A 219 -3.07 7.94 -26.50
CA LEU A 219 -1.87 8.52 -27.13
C LEU A 219 -1.64 9.96 -26.67
N ALA A 220 -2.71 10.77 -26.56
CA ALA A 220 -2.60 12.16 -26.10
C ALA A 220 -2.21 12.26 -24.61
N MET A 221 -2.73 11.36 -23.77
CA MET A 221 -2.51 11.41 -22.32
C MET A 221 -1.24 10.70 -21.87
N GLU A 222 -0.95 9.53 -22.45
CA GLU A 222 0.09 8.61 -21.97
C GLU A 222 1.14 8.28 -23.04
N GLY A 223 0.93 8.68 -24.30
CA GLY A 223 1.82 8.32 -25.41
C GLY A 223 1.78 6.84 -25.78
N MET A 224 0.75 6.11 -25.35
CA MET A 224 0.58 4.67 -25.61
C MET A 224 -0.68 4.41 -26.41
N THR A 225 -0.63 3.42 -27.29
CA THR A 225 -1.82 2.91 -27.96
C THR A 225 -2.71 2.11 -27.00
N LEU A 226 -3.97 1.93 -27.38
CA LEU A 226 -4.93 1.10 -26.63
C LEU A 226 -4.40 -0.33 -26.41
N ASP A 227 -3.75 -0.91 -27.42
CA ASP A 227 -3.22 -2.27 -27.36
C ASP A 227 -2.00 -2.37 -26.46
N GLU A 228 -1.05 -1.43 -26.55
CA GLU A 228 0.10 -1.35 -25.64
C GLU A 228 -0.34 -1.18 -24.19
N LYS A 229 -1.32 -0.30 -23.94
CA LYS A 229 -1.88 -0.10 -22.60
C LYS A 229 -2.56 -1.37 -22.08
N ALA A 230 -3.35 -2.03 -22.91
CA ALA A 230 -4.03 -3.27 -22.53
C ALA A 230 -3.03 -4.38 -22.18
N ARG A 231 -1.97 -4.54 -22.99
CA ARG A 231 -0.87 -5.48 -22.71
C ARG A 231 -0.12 -5.15 -21.43
N ALA A 232 0.20 -3.87 -21.21
CA ALA A 232 0.90 -3.44 -20.00
C ALA A 232 0.09 -3.71 -18.72
N ILE A 233 -1.22 -3.42 -18.74
CA ILE A 233 -2.13 -3.75 -17.63
C ILE A 233 -2.20 -5.26 -17.44
N ALA A 234 -2.38 -6.02 -18.51
CA ALA A 234 -2.49 -7.48 -18.46
C ALA A 234 -1.24 -8.14 -17.86
N GLU A 235 -0.06 -7.76 -18.35
CA GLU A 235 1.22 -8.25 -17.85
C GLU A 235 1.43 -7.87 -16.38
N LEU A 236 1.06 -6.66 -15.97
CA LEU A 236 1.15 -6.23 -14.56
C LEU A 236 0.28 -7.10 -13.64
N GLU A 237 -0.98 -7.33 -14.01
CA GLU A 237 -1.92 -8.12 -13.19
C GLU A 237 -1.50 -9.59 -13.11
N PHE A 238 -1.05 -10.19 -14.22
CA PHE A 238 -0.55 -11.56 -14.18
C PHE A 238 0.74 -11.68 -13.36
N ARG A 239 1.67 -10.73 -13.46
CA ARG A 239 2.89 -10.73 -12.62
C ARG A 239 2.54 -10.66 -11.14
N ARG A 240 1.56 -9.81 -10.77
CA ARG A 240 1.07 -9.71 -9.38
C ARG A 240 0.44 -11.01 -8.90
N GLU A 241 -0.39 -11.64 -9.72
CA GLU A 241 -1.04 -12.91 -9.36
C GLU A 241 -0.02 -14.05 -9.25
N HIS A 242 0.93 -14.14 -10.19
CA HIS A 242 2.01 -15.12 -10.13
C HIS A 242 2.83 -14.97 -8.85
N LEU A 243 3.29 -13.76 -8.55
CA LEU A 243 4.00 -13.45 -7.31
C LEU A 243 3.17 -13.79 -6.07
N ARG A 244 1.89 -13.39 -6.07
CA ARG A 244 0.96 -13.66 -4.96
C ARG A 244 0.82 -15.16 -4.73
N ARG A 245 0.73 -15.97 -5.79
CA ARG A 245 0.61 -17.43 -5.71
C ARG A 245 1.89 -18.08 -5.19
N GLU A 246 3.03 -17.70 -5.75
CA GLU A 246 4.35 -18.19 -5.32
C GLU A 246 4.57 -17.92 -3.84
N ILE A 247 4.32 -16.70 -3.37
CA ILE A 247 4.50 -16.35 -1.96
C ILE A 247 3.44 -16.99 -1.07
N ASN A 248 2.14 -16.92 -1.42
CA ASN A 248 1.09 -17.49 -0.58
C ASN A 248 1.20 -19.00 -0.39
N SER A 249 1.71 -19.74 -1.39
CA SER A 249 1.94 -21.18 -1.25
C SER A 249 2.95 -21.52 -0.14
N ARG A 250 3.84 -20.58 0.20
CA ARG A 250 4.87 -20.72 1.24
C ARG A 250 4.44 -20.12 2.58
N VAL A 251 3.35 -19.35 2.62
CA VAL A 251 2.82 -18.78 3.87
C VAL A 251 2.03 -19.86 4.61
N HIS A 252 2.65 -20.42 5.65
CA HIS A 252 1.97 -21.27 6.62
C HIS A 252 1.78 -20.49 7.93
N VAL A 253 0.63 -20.59 8.58
CA VAL A 253 0.40 -20.08 9.95
C VAL A 253 -0.18 -21.23 10.76
N SER A 254 0.55 -21.67 11.78
CA SER A 254 0.09 -22.76 12.63
C SER A 254 -0.80 -22.23 13.75
N ARG A 255 -1.69 -23.07 14.28
CA ARG A 255 -2.47 -22.76 15.48
C ARG A 255 -1.58 -22.35 16.67
N ARG A 256 -0.41 -22.98 16.81
CA ARG A 256 0.58 -22.64 17.83
C ARG A 256 1.07 -21.20 17.70
N ASP A 257 1.30 -20.73 16.47
CA ASP A 257 1.70 -19.33 16.21
C ASP A 257 0.61 -18.36 16.66
N ILE A 258 -0.66 -18.67 16.35
CA ILE A 258 -1.82 -17.86 16.75
C ILE A 258 -1.93 -17.79 18.28
N GLU A 259 -1.86 -18.93 18.97
CA GLU A 259 -1.93 -19.01 20.44
C GLU A 259 -0.75 -18.29 21.12
N GLN A 260 0.45 -18.39 20.54
CA GLN A 260 1.63 -17.68 21.04
C GLN A 260 1.47 -16.17 20.85
N TYR A 261 1.05 -15.73 19.66
CA TYR A 261 0.84 -14.32 19.36
C TYR A 261 -0.23 -13.72 20.28
N TYR A 262 -1.36 -14.43 20.48
CA TYR A 262 -2.42 -13.99 21.39
C TYR A 262 -1.91 -13.79 22.82
N ARG A 263 -1.19 -14.79 23.37
CA ARG A 263 -0.62 -14.70 24.73
C ARG A 263 0.36 -13.54 24.90
N GLN A 264 1.20 -13.29 23.88
CA GLN A 264 2.17 -12.19 23.90
C GLN A 264 1.52 -10.81 23.74
N ASN A 265 0.29 -10.74 23.20
CA ASN A 265 -0.39 -9.50 22.86
C ASN A 265 -1.80 -9.44 23.48
N ILE A 266 -2.00 -10.06 24.65
CA ILE A 266 -3.34 -10.23 25.24
C ILE A 266 -4.01 -8.88 25.51
N ASP A 267 -3.25 -7.88 25.91
CA ASP A 267 -3.71 -6.51 26.16
C ASP A 267 -4.27 -5.84 24.89
N ARG A 268 -3.83 -6.28 23.70
CA ARG A 268 -4.38 -5.79 22.43
C ARG A 268 -5.84 -6.23 22.23
N TYR A 269 -6.18 -7.37 22.79
CA TYR A 269 -7.50 -7.99 22.70
C TYR A 269 -8.36 -7.74 23.94
N ALA A 270 -7.81 -7.07 24.96
CA ALA A 270 -8.62 -6.48 26.01
C ALA A 270 -9.46 -5.32 25.45
N PRO A 271 -10.78 -5.30 25.70
CA PRO A 271 -11.58 -4.10 25.53
C PRO A 271 -10.98 -2.94 26.32
N LEU A 272 -11.18 -1.72 25.83
CA LEU A 272 -10.73 -0.53 26.56
C LEU A 272 -11.44 -0.47 27.92
N PRO A 273 -10.71 -0.17 29.01
CA PRO A 273 -11.36 0.01 30.30
C PRO A 273 -12.31 1.20 30.24
N ILE A 274 -13.35 1.15 31.07
CA ILE A 274 -14.30 2.26 31.22
C ILE A 274 -14.06 2.91 32.58
N ALA A 275 -13.80 4.20 32.59
CA ALA A 275 -13.76 5.00 33.81
C ALA A 275 -15.19 5.36 34.20
N ARG A 276 -15.59 5.00 35.42
CA ARG A 276 -16.91 5.32 35.99
C ARG A 276 -16.83 6.52 36.91
N PHE A 277 -17.63 7.52 36.63
CA PHE A 277 -17.80 8.69 37.48
C PHE A 277 -19.25 8.85 37.89
N ARG A 278 -19.46 9.29 39.13
CA ARG A 278 -20.77 9.69 39.64
C ARG A 278 -20.81 11.20 39.74
N SER A 279 -21.79 11.83 39.09
CA SER A 279 -22.04 13.26 39.21
C SER A 279 -23.21 13.55 40.14
N ILE A 280 -22.95 14.29 41.20
CA ILE A 280 -23.97 14.84 42.08
C ILE A 280 -24.17 16.30 41.68
N VAL A 281 -25.34 16.62 41.13
CA VAL A 281 -25.64 17.97 40.64
C VAL A 281 -26.80 18.55 41.42
N VAL A 282 -26.58 19.69 42.06
CA VAL A 282 -27.58 20.38 42.88
C VAL A 282 -27.66 21.86 42.47
N PRO A 283 -28.86 22.43 42.27
CA PRO A 283 -29.02 23.85 42.01
C PRO A 283 -28.49 24.71 43.16
N LEU A 284 -27.71 25.75 42.84
CA LEU A 284 -27.07 26.63 43.86
C LEU A 284 -28.07 27.34 44.77
N ARG A 285 -29.30 27.54 44.29
CA ARG A 285 -30.41 28.12 45.06
C ARG A 285 -30.87 27.27 46.24
N ASN A 286 -30.44 26.01 46.35
CA ASN A 286 -30.86 25.08 47.39
C ASN A 286 -29.73 24.82 48.38
N GLU A 287 -29.41 25.82 49.19
CA GLU A 287 -28.28 25.80 50.13
C GLU A 287 -28.35 24.65 51.15
N GLU A 288 -29.56 24.30 51.61
CA GLU A 288 -29.77 23.18 52.54
C GLU A 288 -29.34 21.84 51.92
N VAL A 289 -29.67 21.61 50.64
CA VAL A 289 -29.26 20.38 49.95
C VAL A 289 -27.76 20.39 49.63
N LEU A 290 -27.19 21.53 49.25
CA LEU A 290 -25.73 21.65 49.04
C LEU A 290 -24.94 21.26 50.30
N GLN A 291 -25.40 21.75 51.46
CA GLN A 291 -24.74 21.45 52.74
C GLN A 291 -24.87 19.97 53.10
N ARG A 292 -26.05 19.36 52.92
CA ARG A 292 -26.25 17.92 53.15
C ARG A 292 -25.38 17.04 52.25
N VAL A 293 -25.24 17.40 50.98
CA VAL A 293 -24.35 16.68 50.05
C VAL A 293 -22.90 16.77 50.50
N ARG A 294 -22.43 17.97 50.90
CA ARG A 294 -21.07 18.16 51.42
C ARG A 294 -20.83 17.29 52.66
N GLU A 295 -21.74 17.33 53.62
CA GLU A 295 -21.62 16.52 54.85
C GLU A 295 -21.65 15.01 54.58
N ALA A 296 -22.40 14.56 53.57
CA ALA A 296 -22.43 13.15 53.17
C ALA A 296 -21.11 12.73 52.51
N ILE A 297 -20.54 13.57 51.65
CA ILE A 297 -19.23 13.33 51.02
C ILE A 297 -18.11 13.34 52.07
N ASP A 298 -18.10 14.31 52.99
CA ASP A 298 -17.08 14.43 54.06
C ASP A 298 -17.12 13.23 55.03
N ARG A 299 -18.29 12.63 55.19
CA ARG A 299 -18.49 11.40 55.98
C ARG A 299 -18.01 10.14 55.27
N GLY A 300 -17.80 10.21 53.94
CA GLY A 300 -17.48 9.07 53.10
C GLY A 300 -18.70 8.18 52.81
N ASP A 301 -19.90 8.76 52.75
CA ASP A 301 -21.10 8.02 52.34
C ASP A 301 -20.95 7.58 50.86
N ASP A 302 -21.58 6.45 50.51
CA ASP A 302 -21.53 5.87 49.18
C ASP A 302 -22.00 6.86 48.08
N PRO A 303 -21.17 7.20 47.08
CA PRO A 303 -21.50 8.18 46.04
C PRO A 303 -22.79 7.85 45.27
N GLU A 304 -23.09 6.56 45.06
CA GLU A 304 -24.33 6.13 44.42
C GLU A 304 -25.55 6.58 45.22
N SER A 305 -25.51 6.36 46.53
CA SER A 305 -26.61 6.70 47.43
C SER A 305 -26.83 8.21 47.51
N ILE A 306 -25.76 9.00 47.61
CA ILE A 306 -25.83 10.47 47.58
C ILE A 306 -26.42 10.95 46.25
N ALA A 307 -25.93 10.43 45.13
CA ALA A 307 -26.38 10.86 43.81
C ALA A 307 -27.86 10.49 43.57
N ARG A 308 -28.28 9.29 43.97
CA ARG A 308 -29.68 8.85 43.89
C ARG A 308 -30.64 9.77 44.64
N GLU A 309 -30.25 10.27 45.81
CA GLU A 309 -31.09 11.14 46.63
C GLU A 309 -31.10 12.60 46.11
N PHE A 310 -29.93 13.13 45.75
CA PHE A 310 -29.77 14.58 45.58
C PHE A 310 -29.61 15.04 44.12
N THR A 311 -29.17 14.17 43.21
CA THR A 311 -28.81 14.61 41.86
C THR A 311 -30.02 15.08 41.05
N THR A 312 -29.86 16.19 40.32
CA THR A 312 -30.89 16.69 39.40
C THR A 312 -30.67 16.30 37.94
N ILE A 313 -29.48 15.80 37.59
CA ILE A 313 -29.10 15.41 36.22
C ILE A 313 -28.89 13.89 36.17
N ARG A 314 -29.32 13.24 35.09
CA ARG A 314 -29.17 11.78 34.88
C ARG A 314 -29.73 10.95 36.04
N ARG A 315 -30.91 11.31 36.54
CA ARG A 315 -31.53 10.67 37.72
C ARG A 315 -31.77 9.17 37.51
N GLU A 316 -32.11 8.77 36.30
CA GLU A 316 -32.36 7.39 35.90
C GLU A 316 -31.14 6.48 36.02
N THR A 317 -29.93 7.04 35.90
CA THR A 317 -28.65 6.35 36.10
C THR A 317 -27.97 6.82 37.39
N HIS A 318 -28.71 7.51 38.27
CA HIS A 318 -28.21 8.10 39.50
C HIS A 318 -26.92 8.93 39.28
N GLY A 319 -26.81 9.64 38.15
CA GLY A 319 -25.63 10.46 37.84
C GLY A 319 -24.42 9.69 37.32
N LEU A 320 -24.55 8.45 36.85
CA LEU A 320 -23.44 7.69 36.28
C LEU A 320 -22.97 8.25 34.93
N TRP A 321 -21.65 8.37 34.79
CA TRP A 321 -20.94 8.69 33.57
C TRP A 321 -19.89 7.62 33.30
N GLU A 322 -19.86 7.14 32.07
CA GLU A 322 -18.92 6.12 31.60
C GLU A 322 -18.08 6.72 30.47
N PHE A 323 -16.76 6.69 30.64
CA PHE A 323 -15.83 7.21 29.64
C PHE A 323 -14.84 6.11 29.25
N PRO A 324 -14.62 5.86 27.94
CA PRO A 324 -13.58 4.95 27.52
C PRO A 324 -12.20 5.52 27.90
N VAL A 325 -11.32 4.64 28.34
CA VAL A 325 -9.92 4.96 28.63
C VAL A 325 -9.07 4.49 27.47
N SER A 326 -8.26 5.39 26.92
CA SER A 326 -7.33 5.07 25.85
C SER A 326 -6.31 4.02 26.31
N ARG A 327 -5.61 3.39 25.36
CA ARG A 327 -4.58 2.38 25.69
C ARG A 327 -3.38 2.99 26.43
N GLU A 328 -3.18 4.30 26.28
CA GLU A 328 -2.16 5.08 26.99
C GLU A 328 -2.61 5.49 28.40
N GLY A 329 -3.79 5.05 28.84
CA GLY A 329 -4.34 5.37 30.16
C GLY A 329 -4.99 6.75 30.23
N VAL A 330 -5.27 7.38 29.09
CA VAL A 330 -5.93 8.69 29.05
C VAL A 330 -7.44 8.51 29.05
N ILE A 331 -8.12 9.05 30.06
CA ILE A 331 -9.59 9.06 30.08
C ILE A 331 -10.08 10.04 29.02
N GLU A 332 -10.81 9.54 28.03
CA GLU A 332 -11.43 10.38 26.99
C GLU A 332 -12.73 10.97 27.54
N VAL A 333 -12.59 11.98 28.41
CA VAL A 333 -13.74 12.66 28.98
C VAL A 333 -14.35 13.61 27.94
N SER A 334 -15.67 13.57 27.79
CA SER A 334 -16.40 14.44 26.85
C SER A 334 -16.66 15.85 27.38
N PHE A 335 -16.19 16.18 28.60
CA PHE A 335 -16.16 17.56 29.06
C PHE A 335 -15.25 18.39 28.15
N THR A 336 -15.60 19.65 27.88
CA THR A 336 -14.69 20.56 27.18
C THR A 336 -13.38 20.64 27.95
N VAL A 337 -12.25 20.55 27.25
CA VAL A 337 -10.89 20.50 27.83
C VAL A 337 -10.62 21.65 28.81
N ASP A 338 -11.28 22.81 28.63
CA ASP A 338 -11.16 23.99 29.50
C ASP A 338 -12.21 24.07 30.62
N SER A 339 -12.97 23.00 30.87
CA SER A 339 -14.00 22.99 31.92
C SER A 339 -13.39 22.75 33.31
N PRO A 340 -13.81 23.47 34.35
CA PRO A 340 -13.47 23.15 35.74
C PRO A 340 -13.79 21.69 36.13
N LEU A 341 -14.77 21.06 35.48
CA LEU A 341 -15.10 19.64 35.67
C LEU A 341 -14.04 18.70 35.10
N TYR A 342 -13.38 19.10 34.02
CA TYR A 342 -12.33 18.30 33.38
C TYR A 342 -11.10 18.20 34.30
N GLU A 343 -10.65 19.34 34.84
CA GLU A 343 -9.54 19.40 35.80
C GLU A 343 -9.87 18.63 37.08
N ALA A 344 -11.08 18.81 37.62
CA ALA A 344 -11.54 18.06 38.78
C ALA A 344 -11.50 16.54 38.51
N ALA A 345 -12.08 16.08 37.39
CA ALA A 345 -12.09 14.67 37.02
C ALA A 345 -10.67 14.06 36.87
N ARG A 346 -9.70 14.82 36.35
CA ARG A 346 -8.31 14.33 36.18
C ARG A 346 -7.53 14.23 37.48
N SER A 347 -7.89 15.02 38.48
CA SER A 347 -7.20 15.05 39.77
C SER A 347 -7.70 14.00 40.77
N LEU A 348 -8.79 13.29 40.45
CA LEU A 348 -9.41 12.35 41.38
C LEU A 348 -8.67 11.01 41.45
N GLU A 349 -8.49 10.54 42.68
CA GLU A 349 -8.10 9.17 42.98
C GLU A 349 -9.34 8.25 42.98
N GLU A 350 -9.13 6.95 42.78
CA GLU A 350 -10.21 5.96 42.79
C GLU A 350 -10.93 5.92 44.15
N GLY A 351 -12.25 6.03 44.12
CA GLY A 351 -13.11 6.20 45.30
C GLY A 351 -13.23 7.65 45.81
N GLY A 352 -12.46 8.60 45.26
CA GLY A 352 -12.46 9.99 45.70
C GLY A 352 -13.59 10.82 45.09
N CYS A 353 -14.04 11.83 45.83
CA CYS A 353 -14.93 12.88 45.34
C CYS A 353 -14.19 14.22 45.26
N SER A 354 -14.54 15.01 44.26
CA SER A 354 -14.01 16.36 44.08
C SER A 354 -14.72 17.34 45.01
N ASP A 355 -14.06 18.47 45.25
CA ASP A 355 -14.72 19.64 45.83
C ASP A 355 -15.87 20.12 44.93
N MET A 356 -16.76 20.94 45.52
CA MET A 356 -17.87 21.52 44.78
C MET A 356 -17.35 22.42 43.64
N VAL A 357 -17.59 22.00 42.40
CA VAL A 357 -17.30 22.78 41.20
C VAL A 357 -18.57 23.52 40.78
N VAL A 358 -18.49 24.84 40.67
CA VAL A 358 -19.62 25.66 40.23
C VAL A 358 -19.63 25.74 38.70
N VAL A 359 -20.71 25.24 38.07
CA VAL A 359 -20.91 25.32 36.63
C VAL A 359 -22.30 25.88 36.34
N GLY A 360 -22.35 27.14 35.86
CA GLY A 360 -23.60 27.85 35.65
C GLY A 360 -24.35 28.09 36.96
N ALA A 361 -25.60 27.62 37.04
CA ALA A 361 -26.46 27.77 38.22
C ALA A 361 -26.47 26.54 39.16
N ASN A 362 -25.56 25.57 38.92
CA ASN A 362 -25.51 24.31 39.66
C ASN A 362 -24.13 24.12 40.31
N GLY A 363 -24.14 23.55 41.52
CA GLY A 363 -22.97 22.95 42.15
C GLY A 363 -22.84 21.49 41.70
N TRP A 364 -21.63 21.11 41.31
CA TRP A 364 -21.29 19.78 40.85
C TRP A 364 -20.26 19.16 41.79
N TRP A 365 -20.46 17.89 42.12
CA TRP A 365 -19.43 17.01 42.66
C TRP A 365 -19.27 15.85 41.69
N LEU A 366 -18.03 15.55 41.34
CA LEU A 366 -17.66 14.35 40.62
C LEU A 366 -16.97 13.40 41.57
N CYS A 367 -17.45 12.17 41.65
CA CYS A 367 -16.82 11.08 42.39
C CYS A 367 -16.32 10.04 41.40
N PHE A 368 -15.05 9.67 41.48
CA PHE A 368 -14.47 8.65 40.61
C PHE A 368 -14.67 7.28 41.27
N GLU A 369 -15.52 6.43 40.70
CA GLU A 369 -15.81 5.11 41.27
C GLU A 369 -14.70 4.10 40.96
N GLY A 370 -13.98 4.30 39.86
CA GLY A 370 -12.86 3.46 39.44
C GLY A 370 -12.90 3.06 37.98
N PHE A 371 -12.06 2.10 37.63
CA PHE A 371 -11.99 1.54 36.28
C PHE A 371 -12.71 0.20 36.23
N GLU A 372 -13.71 0.09 35.36
CA GLU A 372 -14.23 -1.21 34.96
C GLU A 372 -13.31 -1.81 33.90
N ARG A 373 -12.65 -2.92 34.26
CA ARG A 373 -11.79 -3.68 33.37
C ARG A 373 -12.54 -4.88 32.83
N PHE A 374 -12.48 -5.06 31.53
CA PHE A 374 -13.08 -6.22 30.86
C PHE A 374 -12.04 -7.30 30.66
N GLU A 375 -12.47 -8.55 30.68
CA GLU A 375 -11.62 -9.67 30.30
C GLU A 375 -11.24 -9.57 28.81
N PRO A 376 -10.01 -9.99 28.44
CA PRO A 376 -9.62 -10.08 27.04
C PRO A 376 -10.58 -10.92 26.21
N THR A 377 -10.91 -10.44 25.01
CA THR A 377 -11.75 -11.17 24.07
C THR A 377 -11.13 -12.56 23.81
N PRO A 378 -11.88 -13.66 24.03
CA PRO A 378 -11.32 -14.99 24.01
C PRO A 378 -10.71 -15.32 22.65
N LEU A 379 -9.64 -16.12 22.66
CA LEU A 379 -8.88 -16.47 21.45
C LEU A 379 -9.78 -16.93 20.29
N TYR A 380 -10.83 -17.70 20.57
CA TYR A 380 -11.75 -18.22 19.56
C TYR A 380 -12.40 -17.12 18.70
N GLU A 381 -12.71 -15.97 19.30
CA GLU A 381 -13.35 -14.86 18.59
C GLU A 381 -12.34 -14.05 17.76
N VAL A 382 -11.09 -13.96 18.22
CA VAL A 382 -10.04 -13.15 17.58
C VAL A 382 -9.08 -13.96 16.70
N GLN A 383 -9.19 -15.29 16.67
CA GLN A 383 -8.25 -16.18 15.97
C GLN A 383 -8.09 -15.83 14.48
N GLY A 384 -9.19 -15.53 13.77
CA GLY A 384 -9.14 -15.19 12.35
C GLY A 384 -8.46 -13.85 12.09
N GLN A 385 -8.64 -12.88 13.00
CA GLN A 385 -7.93 -11.60 12.93
C GLN A 385 -6.43 -11.76 13.17
N ILE A 386 -6.04 -12.63 14.11
CA ILE A 386 -4.64 -12.96 14.38
C ILE A 386 -4.02 -13.69 13.20
N GLU A 387 -4.72 -14.69 12.65
CA GLU A 387 -4.26 -15.47 11.51
C GLU A 387 -4.00 -14.56 10.30
N GLU A 388 -4.94 -13.68 9.94
CA GLU A 388 -4.77 -12.76 8.81
C GLU A 388 -3.58 -11.81 9.02
N ARG A 389 -3.37 -11.34 10.25
CA ARG A 389 -2.20 -10.51 10.60
C ARG A 389 -0.90 -11.28 10.46
N LEU A 390 -0.83 -12.50 10.97
CA LEU A 390 0.35 -13.35 10.88
C LEU A 390 0.64 -13.76 9.44
N ARG A 391 -0.39 -14.10 8.65
CA ARG A 391 -0.29 -14.36 7.20
C ARG A 391 0.29 -13.13 6.50
N SER A 392 -0.26 -11.95 6.77
CA SER A 392 0.20 -10.70 6.16
C SER A 392 1.67 -10.39 6.50
N SER A 393 2.08 -10.56 7.76
CA SER A 393 3.48 -10.37 8.17
C SER A 393 4.41 -11.35 7.46
N ARG A 394 4.08 -12.66 7.51
CA ARG A 394 4.88 -13.71 6.85
C ARG A 394 4.93 -13.52 5.34
N PHE A 395 3.84 -13.08 4.72
CA PHE A 395 3.81 -12.75 3.30
C PHE A 395 4.81 -11.65 2.97
N GLN A 396 4.84 -10.55 3.75
CA GLN A 396 5.79 -9.44 3.53
C GLN A 396 7.25 -9.90 3.74
N GLU A 397 7.51 -10.69 4.78
CA GLU A 397 8.85 -11.24 5.05
C GLU A 397 9.34 -12.14 3.90
N LEU A 398 8.47 -13.03 3.41
CA LEU A 398 8.77 -13.91 2.28
C LEU A 398 8.91 -13.14 0.96
N LEU A 399 8.13 -12.08 0.76
CA LEU A 399 8.23 -11.20 -0.40
C LEU A 399 9.62 -10.54 -0.46
N VAL A 400 10.10 -10.00 0.67
CA VAL A 400 11.45 -9.42 0.77
C VAL A 400 12.52 -10.49 0.53
N ALA A 401 12.37 -11.68 1.10
CA ALA A 401 13.31 -12.79 0.88
C ALA A 401 13.33 -13.24 -0.59
N TYR A 402 12.17 -13.28 -1.25
CA TYR A 402 12.03 -13.63 -2.65
C TYR A 402 12.75 -12.65 -3.58
N PHE A 403 12.57 -11.34 -3.38
CA PHE A 403 13.29 -10.34 -4.18
C PHE A 403 14.80 -10.36 -3.92
N ARG A 404 15.23 -10.60 -2.68
CA ARG A 404 16.65 -10.78 -2.36
C ARG A 404 17.25 -11.98 -3.09
N ASP A 405 16.51 -13.08 -3.16
CA ASP A 405 16.92 -14.28 -3.91
C ASP A 405 17.00 -13.99 -5.41
N LEU A 406 15.97 -13.34 -5.99
CA LEU A 406 15.99 -12.92 -7.40
C LEU A 406 17.18 -12.02 -7.73
N GLU A 407 17.46 -11.04 -6.88
CA GLU A 407 18.63 -10.16 -7.04
C GLU A 407 19.93 -10.96 -7.03
N SER A 408 20.10 -11.90 -6.09
CA SER A 408 21.32 -12.69 -5.95
C SER A 408 21.61 -13.61 -7.14
N ARG A 409 20.57 -14.05 -7.86
CA ARG A 409 20.67 -14.91 -9.05
C ARG A 409 20.75 -14.10 -10.35
N SER A 410 20.48 -12.80 -10.31
CA SER A 410 20.41 -11.93 -11.49
C SER A 410 21.77 -11.37 -11.91
N ASN A 411 21.93 -11.10 -13.21
CA ASN A 411 23.07 -10.34 -13.71
C ASN A 411 22.72 -8.84 -13.73
N LEU A 412 22.99 -8.17 -12.61
CA LEU A 412 22.63 -6.78 -12.35
C LEU A 412 23.90 -5.93 -12.19
N THR A 413 23.99 -4.80 -12.90
CA THR A 413 24.97 -3.75 -12.56
C THR A 413 24.69 -3.21 -11.17
N ASP A 414 25.72 -2.98 -10.36
CA ASP A 414 25.56 -2.50 -8.99
C ASP A 414 24.63 -1.27 -8.91
N ARG A 415 23.73 -1.27 -7.94
CA ARG A 415 22.68 -0.24 -7.84
C ARG A 415 23.26 1.14 -7.52
N GLU A 416 24.28 1.21 -6.68
CA GLU A 416 24.94 2.47 -6.36
C GLU A 416 25.73 3.00 -7.56
N GLU A 417 26.33 2.10 -8.35
CA GLU A 417 26.95 2.45 -9.63
C GLU A 417 25.92 3.03 -10.63
N MET A 418 24.78 2.36 -10.80
CA MET A 418 23.68 2.85 -11.64
C MET A 418 23.15 4.20 -11.16
N LEU A 419 22.94 4.36 -9.85
CA LEU A 419 22.48 5.60 -9.21
C LEU A 419 23.49 6.74 -9.44
N GLY A 420 24.79 6.47 -9.30
CA GLY A 420 25.85 7.44 -9.55
C GLY A 420 25.80 7.97 -10.99
N ARG A 421 25.73 7.06 -11.97
CA ARG A 421 25.65 7.43 -13.40
C ARG A 421 24.36 8.18 -13.74
N LEU A 422 23.23 7.76 -13.17
CA LEU A 422 21.95 8.46 -13.35
C LEU A 422 21.99 9.87 -12.76
N LEU A 423 22.64 10.06 -11.61
CA LEU A 423 22.80 11.38 -10.99
C LEU A 423 23.69 12.30 -11.81
N GLU A 424 24.81 11.79 -12.32
CA GLU A 424 25.71 12.55 -13.21
C GLU A 424 24.95 13.01 -14.46
N TYR A 425 24.25 12.09 -15.13
CA TYR A 425 23.46 12.42 -16.31
C TYR A 425 22.33 13.41 -16.00
N ALA A 426 21.62 13.22 -14.88
CA ALA A 426 20.55 14.13 -14.46
C ALA A 426 21.08 15.54 -14.18
N GLU A 427 22.25 15.66 -13.56
CA GLU A 427 22.88 16.94 -13.26
C GLU A 427 23.27 17.69 -14.54
N GLU A 428 23.90 16.98 -15.49
CA GLU A 428 24.27 17.54 -16.78
C GLU A 428 23.05 17.98 -17.61
N ARG A 429 21.97 17.20 -17.57
CA ARG A 429 20.79 17.40 -18.41
C ARG A 429 19.79 18.39 -17.83
N PHE A 430 19.64 18.46 -16.51
CA PHE A 430 18.57 19.25 -15.88
C PHE A 430 19.10 20.41 -15.04
N PHE A 431 20.18 20.21 -14.28
CA PHE A 431 20.69 21.24 -13.38
C PHE A 431 21.54 22.29 -14.09
N LEU A 432 22.57 21.87 -14.84
CA LEU A 432 23.46 22.80 -15.53
C LEU A 432 22.74 23.75 -16.50
N PRO A 433 21.75 23.30 -17.30
CA PRO A 433 20.99 24.20 -18.17
C PRO A 433 20.16 25.22 -17.37
N ALA A 434 19.46 24.79 -16.31
CA ALA A 434 18.64 25.67 -15.48
C ALA A 434 19.45 26.84 -14.87
N GLN A 435 20.70 26.58 -14.46
CA GLN A 435 21.59 27.61 -13.91
C GLN A 435 22.07 28.60 -14.99
N ARG A 436 22.30 28.13 -16.22
CA ARG A 436 22.69 29.01 -17.34
C ARG A 436 21.55 29.94 -17.75
N ASP A 437 20.33 29.41 -17.79
CA ASP A 437 19.14 30.17 -18.16
C ASP A 437 18.80 31.21 -17.08
N GLY A 438 18.92 30.84 -15.79
CA GLY A 438 18.73 31.78 -14.67
C GLY A 438 19.79 32.90 -14.63
N ALA A 439 21.05 32.60 -14.90
CA ALA A 439 22.12 33.59 -14.94
C ALA A 439 21.97 34.59 -16.10
N SER A 440 21.35 34.16 -17.21
CA SER A 440 21.13 35.02 -18.38
C SER A 440 19.94 35.98 -18.22
N ALA A 441 18.98 35.66 -17.34
CA ALA A 441 17.79 36.49 -17.10
C ALA A 441 18.03 37.66 -16.12
N THR A 442 19.18 37.71 -15.45
CA THR A 442 19.51 38.75 -14.44
C THR A 442 20.50 39.81 -14.97
N ARG A 443 20.88 39.73 -16.25
CA ARG A 443 21.63 40.78 -16.97
C ARG A 443 20.71 41.49 -17.93
#